data_AF-A0A6P2NKQ7-F1
#
_entry.id   AF-A0A6P2NKQ7-F1
#
_cell.length_a   1.000
_cell.length_b   1.000
_cell.length_c   1.000
_cell.angle_alpha   90.00
_cell.angle_beta   90.00
_cell.angle_gamma   90.00
#
_symmetry.space_group_name_H-M   'P 1'
#
loop_
_entity.id
_entity.type
_entity.pdbx_description
1 polymer ?
#
loop_
_entity_poly.entity_id
_entity_poly.type
_entity_poly.pdbx_seq_one_letter_code
_entity_poly.pdbx_strand_id
1 'polypeptide(L)'
;MTLIANLDGARAGYRLCFVRRPWAWFTCLPLDEQCGQGWADVPYQDFAKPPYSDSRAQLLRVAFDAPRLLTPETGLHAHACSVEQINEGAAPWLRSEDFFDGTTLVVPGGIALGAFVERIEAAGGTVYAPLGWAELPPWHRPDVAAPAG
;
A
#
# COMPACT_ATOMS: atom_id res chain seq x y z
N MET A 1 19.78 -6.02 -17.94
CA MET A 1 20.11 -5.32 -16.68
C MET A 1 18.81 -5.05 -15.95
N THR A 2 18.61 -5.67 -14.78
CA THR A 2 17.42 -5.47 -13.95
C THR A 2 17.64 -4.23 -13.07
N LEU A 3 16.71 -3.29 -13.09
CA LEU A 3 16.70 -2.14 -12.18
C LEU A 3 16.57 -2.68 -10.74
N ILE A 4 17.61 -2.52 -9.91
CA ILE A 4 17.50 -2.73 -8.46
C ILE A 4 17.60 -1.33 -7.84
N ALA A 5 16.48 -0.64 -7.73
CA ALA A 5 16.39 0.48 -6.82
C ALA A 5 16.61 -0.08 -5.41
N ASN A 6 17.58 0.44 -4.65
CA ASN A 6 17.78 0.05 -3.25
C ASN A 6 16.67 0.69 -2.40
N LEU A 7 15.51 0.04 -2.41
CA LEU A 7 14.34 0.38 -1.61
C LEU A 7 14.33 -0.38 -0.27
N ASP A 8 15.43 -1.04 0.12
CA ASP A 8 15.46 -1.92 1.29
C ASP A 8 15.08 -1.19 2.58
N GLY A 9 15.53 0.06 2.73
CA GLY A 9 15.13 0.92 3.86
C GLY A 9 13.64 1.21 3.88
N ALA A 10 13.02 1.47 2.72
CA ALA A 10 11.59 1.72 2.62
C ALA A 10 10.78 0.42 2.84
N ARG A 11 11.28 -0.70 2.31
CA ARG A 11 10.65 -2.03 2.40
C ARG A 11 10.43 -2.48 3.84
N ALA A 12 11.42 -2.21 4.70
CA ALA A 12 11.39 -2.60 6.11
C ALA A 12 11.01 -1.47 7.07
N GLY A 13 11.14 -0.20 6.69
CA GLY A 13 10.93 0.96 7.57
C GLY A 13 9.50 1.48 7.62
N TYR A 14 8.70 1.27 6.56
CA TYR A 14 7.34 1.80 6.50
C TYR A 14 6.28 0.72 6.77
N ARG A 15 5.21 1.14 7.45
CA ARG A 15 4.13 0.29 7.96
C ARG A 15 2.79 0.79 7.44
N LEU A 16 1.95 -0.11 6.95
CA LEU A 16 0.63 0.23 6.40
C LEU A 16 -0.25 0.85 7.48
N CYS A 17 -0.75 2.06 7.28
CA CYS A 17 -1.59 2.76 8.26
C CYS A 17 -2.96 3.16 7.72
N PHE A 18 -3.14 3.19 6.40
CA PHE A 18 -4.41 3.59 5.78
C PHE A 18 -4.56 3.04 4.36
N VAL A 19 -5.76 2.55 4.02
CA VAL A 19 -6.10 2.16 2.65
C VAL A 19 -7.40 2.85 2.23
N ARG A 20 -7.37 3.42 1.03
CA ARG A 20 -8.57 3.85 0.29
C ARG A 20 -8.27 3.69 -1.19
N ARG A 21 -8.94 2.72 -1.81
CA ARG A 21 -8.66 2.33 -3.19
C ARG A 21 -8.63 3.54 -4.15
N PRO A 22 -7.64 3.59 -5.07
CA PRO A 22 -6.59 2.60 -5.34
C PRO A 22 -5.30 2.79 -4.50
N TRP A 23 -5.35 3.57 -3.42
CA TRP A 23 -4.17 4.03 -2.70
C TRP A 23 -3.99 3.30 -1.37
N ALA A 24 -2.72 3.02 -1.05
CA ALA A 24 -2.27 2.58 0.26
C ALA A 24 -1.21 3.55 0.79
N TRP A 25 -1.34 3.92 2.07
CA TRP A 25 -0.42 4.81 2.77
C TRP A 25 0.33 4.04 3.84
N PHE A 26 1.63 4.28 3.88
CA PHE A 26 2.53 3.71 4.85
C PHE A 26 3.22 4.83 5.62
N THR A 27 3.40 4.64 6.91
CA THR A 27 4.07 5.58 7.80
C THR A 27 5.37 4.99 8.34
N CYS A 28 6.36 5.83 8.60
CA CYS A 28 7.55 5.46 9.37
C CYS A 28 7.38 5.70 10.88
N LEU A 29 6.26 6.29 11.31
CA LEU A 29 5.92 6.42 12.72
C LEU A 29 5.39 5.09 13.29
N PRO A 30 5.44 4.90 14.61
CA PRO A 30 4.58 3.94 15.29
C PRO A 30 3.10 4.15 14.90
N LEU A 31 2.33 3.07 14.76
CA LEU A 31 0.93 3.17 14.29
C LEU A 31 0.02 3.93 15.26
N ASP A 32 0.32 3.86 16.55
CA ASP A 32 -0.37 4.56 17.64
C ASP A 32 -0.04 6.06 17.69
N GLU A 33 1.05 6.49 17.06
CA GLU A 33 1.40 7.90 16.89
C GLU A 33 0.84 8.49 15.58
N GLN A 34 0.56 7.65 14.59
CA GLN A 34 0.01 8.10 13.31
C GLN A 34 -1.50 8.33 13.43
N CYS A 35 -1.97 9.49 12.96
CA CYS A 35 -3.37 9.85 12.99
C CYS A 35 -3.86 10.52 11.69
N GLY A 36 -5.16 10.77 11.63
CA GLY A 36 -5.84 11.51 10.57
C GLY A 36 -7.25 11.91 10.99
N GLN A 37 -7.90 12.74 10.18
CA GLN A 37 -9.26 13.19 10.48
C GLN A 37 -10.24 12.01 10.41
N GLY A 38 -11.10 11.88 11.43
CA GLY A 38 -12.18 10.88 11.46
C GLY A 38 -11.71 9.44 11.58
N TRP A 39 -10.51 9.21 12.14
CA TRP A 39 -9.92 7.87 12.28
C TRP A 39 -10.59 7.01 13.38
N ALA A 40 -11.20 7.65 14.38
CA ALA A 40 -12.00 6.98 15.41
C ALA A 40 -13.45 6.71 14.98
N ASP A 41 -13.92 7.33 13.89
CA ASP A 41 -15.32 7.25 13.46
C ASP A 41 -15.60 6.01 12.61
N VAL A 42 -16.81 5.45 12.77
CA VAL A 42 -17.29 4.26 12.07
C VAL A 42 -18.47 4.63 11.17
N PRO A 43 -18.48 4.27 9.87
CA PRO A 43 -17.45 3.45 9.20
C PRO A 43 -16.39 4.32 8.52
N TYR A 44 -15.13 3.85 8.48
CA TYR A 44 -14.01 4.69 8.03
C TYR A 44 -14.15 5.19 6.57
N GLN A 45 -14.85 4.45 5.69
CA GLN A 45 -15.01 4.86 4.30
C GLN A 45 -15.74 6.21 4.15
N ASP A 46 -16.65 6.52 5.09
CA ASP A 46 -17.48 7.72 5.04
C ASP A 46 -16.81 8.89 5.78
N PHE A 47 -16.15 8.60 6.90
CA PHE A 47 -15.65 9.62 7.81
C PHE A 47 -14.15 9.90 7.66
N ALA A 48 -13.33 8.86 7.49
CA ALA A 48 -11.89 9.00 7.56
C ALA A 48 -11.33 9.79 6.36
N LYS A 49 -10.33 10.63 6.63
CA LYS A 49 -9.49 11.26 5.60
C LYS A 49 -8.09 10.63 5.59
N PRO A 50 -7.31 10.83 4.52
CA PRO A 50 -5.93 10.37 4.48
C PRO A 50 -5.11 10.82 5.71
N PRO A 51 -4.07 10.07 6.09
CA PRO A 51 -3.23 10.38 7.25
C PRO A 51 -2.61 11.78 7.17
N TYR A 52 -2.45 12.41 8.33
CA TYR A 52 -1.68 13.64 8.45
C TYR A 52 -0.19 13.37 8.26
N SER A 53 0.52 14.41 7.80
CA SER A 53 1.94 14.35 7.48
C SER A 53 2.57 15.69 7.84
N ASP A 54 3.54 15.68 8.75
CA ASP A 54 4.33 16.87 9.08
C ASP A 54 5.54 17.02 8.15
N SER A 55 5.94 15.91 7.51
CA SER A 55 7.04 15.85 6.55
C SER A 55 6.71 14.92 5.39
N ARG A 56 7.27 15.19 4.20
CA ARG A 56 7.15 14.30 3.03
C ARG A 56 7.81 12.93 3.24
N ALA A 57 8.78 12.84 4.15
CA ALA A 57 9.44 11.57 4.48
C ALA A 57 8.65 10.73 5.50
N GLN A 58 7.57 11.25 6.08
CA GLN A 58 6.78 10.50 7.06
C GLN A 58 5.89 9.46 6.39
N LEU A 59 5.33 9.80 5.23
CA LEU A 59 4.35 8.99 4.53
C LEU A 59 4.84 8.57 3.15
N LEU A 60 4.72 7.29 2.87
CA LEU A 60 4.79 6.74 1.53
C LEU A 60 3.39 6.40 1.02
N ARG A 61 3.09 6.85 -0.19
CA ARG A 61 1.83 6.54 -0.88
C ARG A 61 2.12 5.74 -2.14
N VAL A 62 1.53 4.55 -2.23
CA VAL A 62 1.59 3.69 -3.43
C VAL A 62 0.19 3.48 -4.00
N ALA A 63 0.10 3.37 -5.32
CA ALA A 63 -1.08 2.82 -5.96
C ALA A 63 -0.97 1.30 -5.99
N PHE A 64 -2.09 0.60 -5.95
CA PHE A 64 -2.13 -0.84 -6.16
C PHE A 64 -3.41 -1.24 -6.89
N ASP A 65 -3.33 -2.37 -7.59
CA ASP A 65 -4.48 -3.12 -8.07
C ASP A 65 -4.49 -4.49 -7.40
N ALA A 66 -5.65 -4.92 -6.92
CA ALA A 66 -5.85 -6.21 -6.27
C ALA A 66 -7.35 -6.56 -6.26
N PRO A 67 -7.92 -6.95 -7.42
CA PRO A 67 -9.35 -7.11 -7.58
C PRO A 67 -9.94 -8.26 -6.74
N ARG A 68 -9.11 -9.23 -6.36
CA ARG A 68 -9.51 -10.37 -5.51
C ARG A 68 -9.50 -10.07 -4.02
N LEU A 69 -8.91 -8.95 -3.61
CA LEU A 69 -8.96 -8.52 -2.23
C LEU A 69 -10.13 -7.56 -2.06
N LEU A 70 -10.69 -7.51 -0.87
CA LEU A 70 -11.84 -6.69 -0.47
C LEU A 70 -11.44 -5.86 0.75
N THR A 71 -11.97 -4.65 0.85
CA THR A 71 -11.82 -3.80 2.04
C THR A 71 -12.73 -4.30 3.18
N PRO A 72 -12.51 -3.89 4.45
CA PRO A 72 -13.29 -4.33 5.61
C PRO A 72 -14.80 -4.35 5.37
N GLU A 73 -15.32 -3.32 4.72
CA GLU A 73 -16.73 -3.01 4.50
C GLU A 73 -17.35 -3.69 3.26
N THR A 74 -16.59 -4.45 2.47
CA THR A 74 -17.08 -5.08 1.23
C THR A 74 -17.13 -6.60 1.37
N GLY A 75 -18.11 -7.25 0.74
CA GLY A 75 -18.19 -8.71 0.63
C GLY A 75 -19.14 -9.38 1.62
N LEU A 76 -19.10 -10.71 1.67
CA LEU A 76 -19.94 -11.56 2.52
C LEU A 76 -19.67 -11.32 4.02
N HIS A 77 -18.42 -11.03 4.37
CA HIS A 77 -17.98 -10.78 5.75
C HIS A 77 -17.73 -9.29 6.03
N ALA A 78 -18.48 -8.42 5.33
CA ALA A 78 -18.37 -6.98 5.49
C ALA A 78 -18.61 -6.56 6.95
N HIS A 79 -17.68 -5.77 7.49
CA HIS A 79 -17.81 -5.20 8.83
C HIS A 79 -17.36 -3.74 8.84
N ALA A 80 -18.21 -2.88 9.43
CA ALA A 80 -17.93 -1.46 9.60
C ALA A 80 -16.92 -1.28 10.75
N CYS A 81 -15.76 -0.71 10.44
CA CYS A 81 -14.71 -0.43 11.42
C CYS A 81 -14.22 1.01 11.26
N SER A 82 -13.63 1.55 12.33
CA SER A 82 -12.82 2.77 12.28
C SER A 82 -11.41 2.45 11.81
N VAL A 83 -10.61 3.48 11.47
CA VAL A 83 -9.21 3.30 11.09
C VAL A 83 -8.39 2.75 12.26
N GLU A 84 -8.65 3.27 13.46
CA GLU A 84 -7.97 2.85 14.69
C GLU A 84 -8.19 1.35 14.94
N GLN A 85 -9.44 0.89 14.87
CA GLN A 85 -9.78 -0.53 15.04
C GLN A 85 -9.05 -1.42 14.02
N ILE A 86 -8.95 -0.99 12.76
CA ILE A 86 -8.24 -1.74 11.72
C ILE A 86 -6.73 -1.80 12.01
N ASN A 87 -6.13 -0.67 12.43
CA ASN A 87 -4.70 -0.60 12.75
C ASN A 87 -4.33 -1.36 14.04
N GLU A 88 -5.27 -1.49 14.98
CA GLU A 88 -5.16 -2.33 16.18
C GLU A 88 -5.38 -3.83 15.91
N GLY A 89 -5.82 -4.19 14.69
CA GLY A 89 -5.97 -5.57 14.25
C GLY A 89 -7.36 -6.17 14.43
N ALA A 90 -8.40 -5.36 14.70
CA ALA A 90 -9.78 -5.84 14.76
C ALA A 90 -10.29 -6.34 13.40
N ALA A 91 -9.77 -5.78 12.30
CA ALA A 91 -10.02 -6.24 10.93
C ALA A 91 -8.79 -5.97 10.04
N PRO A 92 -8.57 -6.74 8.96
CA PRO A 92 -7.51 -6.43 8.00
C PRO A 92 -7.93 -5.32 7.03
N TRP A 93 -6.97 -4.50 6.58
CA TRP A 93 -7.18 -3.51 5.52
C TRP A 93 -7.65 -4.11 4.20
N LEU A 94 -7.16 -5.31 3.87
CA LEU A 94 -7.58 -6.05 2.69
C LEU A 94 -7.69 -7.53 3.02
N ARG A 95 -8.69 -8.23 2.48
CA ARG A 95 -8.85 -9.68 2.61
C ARG A 95 -9.43 -10.31 1.36
N SER A 96 -9.07 -11.56 1.07
CA SER A 96 -9.81 -12.37 0.09
C SER A 96 -11.05 -12.98 0.72
N GLU A 97 -12.10 -13.20 -0.07
CA GLU A 97 -13.19 -14.12 0.28
C GLU A 97 -13.00 -15.37 -0.56
N ASP A 98 -12.58 -16.46 0.09
CA ASP A 98 -12.34 -17.80 -0.45
C ASP A 98 -11.39 -17.90 -1.66
N PHE A 99 -10.10 -18.09 -1.37
CA PHE A 99 -9.13 -18.56 -2.36
C PHE A 99 -9.34 -20.06 -2.61
N PHE A 100 -9.12 -20.53 -3.84
CA PHE A 100 -9.36 -21.90 -4.30
C PHE A 100 -8.73 -23.01 -3.43
N ASP A 101 -7.68 -22.68 -2.65
CA ASP A 101 -6.93 -23.61 -1.80
C ASP A 101 -7.25 -23.48 -0.29
N GLY A 102 -8.33 -22.78 0.08
CA GLY A 102 -8.77 -22.63 1.47
C GLY A 102 -7.90 -21.70 2.35
N THR A 103 -6.89 -21.05 1.76
CA THR A 103 -6.06 -20.07 2.47
C THR A 103 -6.56 -18.65 2.24
N THR A 104 -6.99 -17.97 3.31
CA THR A 104 -7.40 -16.56 3.24
C THR A 104 -6.19 -15.65 3.19
N LEU A 105 -6.04 -14.87 2.12
CA LEU A 105 -5.05 -13.81 2.05
C LEU A 105 -5.58 -12.60 2.82
N VAL A 106 -4.78 -12.11 3.76
CA VAL A 106 -5.08 -10.91 4.55
C VAL A 106 -3.94 -9.91 4.48
N VAL A 107 -4.27 -8.63 4.56
CA VAL A 107 -3.34 -7.51 4.67
C VAL A 107 -3.71 -6.76 5.94
N PRO A 108 -3.04 -7.01 7.08
CA PRO A 108 -3.36 -6.36 8.34
C PRO A 108 -2.86 -4.91 8.38
N GLY A 109 -3.38 -4.13 9.34
CA GLY A 109 -2.72 -2.91 9.78
C GLY A 109 -1.26 -3.18 10.16
N GLY A 110 -0.38 -2.23 9.84
CA GLY A 110 1.02 -2.27 10.25
C GLY A 110 1.89 -3.23 9.44
N ILE A 111 1.37 -3.88 8.40
CA ILE A 111 2.23 -4.70 7.53
C ILE A 111 3.35 -3.85 6.91
N ALA A 112 4.56 -4.40 6.85
CA ALA A 112 5.67 -3.74 6.18
C ALA A 112 5.42 -3.61 4.68
N LEU A 113 5.94 -2.56 4.03
CA LEU A 113 5.76 -2.33 2.59
C LEU A 113 6.15 -3.55 1.75
N GLY A 114 7.26 -4.23 2.07
CA GLY A 114 7.67 -5.44 1.36
C GLY A 114 6.65 -6.58 1.44
N ALA A 115 6.16 -6.86 2.66
CA ALA A 115 5.17 -7.90 2.87
C ALA A 115 3.80 -7.51 2.26
N PHE A 116 3.48 -6.23 2.20
CA PHE A 116 2.31 -5.75 1.46
C PHE A 116 2.42 -6.11 -0.02
N VAL A 117 3.55 -5.78 -0.67
CA VAL A 117 3.78 -6.12 -2.10
C VAL A 117 3.61 -7.61 -2.34
N GLU A 118 4.24 -8.46 -1.51
CA GLU A 118 4.11 -9.92 -1.59
C GLU A 118 2.65 -10.40 -1.50
N ARG A 119 1.84 -9.79 -0.61
CA ARG A 119 0.41 -10.13 -0.46
C ARG A 119 -0.43 -9.69 -1.65
N ILE A 120 -0.15 -8.51 -2.21
CA ILE A 120 -0.84 -8.01 -3.39
C ILE A 120 -0.51 -8.90 -4.60
N GLU A 121 0.76 -9.26 -4.81
CA GLU A 121 1.19 -10.16 -5.88
C GLU A 121 0.62 -11.56 -5.73
N ALA A 122 0.59 -12.11 -4.51
CA ALA A 122 -0.05 -13.40 -4.22
C ALA A 122 -1.55 -13.41 -4.55
N ALA A 123 -2.22 -12.25 -4.47
CA ALA A 123 -3.62 -12.09 -4.88
C ALA A 123 -3.78 -11.88 -6.40
N GLY A 124 -2.69 -11.93 -7.18
CA GLY A 124 -2.68 -11.65 -8.63
C GLY A 124 -2.75 -10.16 -8.97
N GLY A 125 -2.42 -9.29 -8.01
CA GLY A 125 -2.42 -7.84 -8.15
C GLY A 125 -1.05 -7.26 -8.51
N THR A 126 -0.93 -5.94 -8.48
CA THR A 126 0.32 -5.21 -8.73
C THR A 126 0.39 -3.93 -7.92
N VAL A 127 1.57 -3.62 -7.37
CA VAL A 127 1.84 -2.35 -6.68
C VAL A 127 2.65 -1.43 -7.59
N TYR A 128 2.24 -0.17 -7.67
CA TYR A 128 2.86 0.85 -8.50
C TYR A 128 3.57 1.88 -7.61
N ALA A 129 4.89 1.96 -7.75
CA ALA A 129 5.72 2.95 -7.06
C ALA A 129 5.97 4.17 -7.95
N PRO A 130 6.00 5.39 -7.40
CA PRO A 130 6.42 6.59 -8.14
C PRO A 130 7.85 6.45 -8.67
N LEU A 131 8.10 6.89 -9.90
CA LEU A 131 9.44 6.87 -10.50
C LEU A 131 10.48 7.59 -9.62
N GLY A 132 10.09 8.66 -8.93
CA GLY A 132 10.97 9.42 -8.03
C GLY A 132 11.43 8.68 -6.77
N TRP A 133 10.96 7.46 -6.52
CA TRP A 133 11.52 6.59 -5.47
C TRP A 133 12.77 5.83 -5.93
N ALA A 134 12.98 5.73 -7.24
CA ALA A 134 14.18 5.16 -7.82
C ALA A 134 15.02 6.28 -8.45
N GLU A 135 16.33 6.26 -8.26
CA GLU A 135 17.19 6.98 -9.20
C GLU A 135 17.08 6.26 -10.55
N LEU A 136 16.51 6.94 -11.56
CA LEU A 136 16.57 6.46 -12.92
C LEU A 136 18.04 6.48 -13.36
N PRO A 137 18.57 5.42 -13.98
CA PRO A 137 19.88 5.53 -14.63
C PRO A 137 19.81 6.71 -15.63
N PRO A 138 20.90 7.47 -15.80
CA PRO A 138 20.92 8.61 -16.71
C PRO A 138 20.44 8.15 -18.08
N TRP A 139 19.45 8.86 -18.62
CA TRP A 139 18.92 8.56 -19.94
C TRP A 139 20.03 8.80 -20.97
N HIS A 140 20.51 7.72 -21.57
CA HIS A 140 21.39 7.79 -22.73
C HIS A 140 20.52 7.82 -23.99
N ARG A 141 20.67 8.88 -24.78
CA ARG A 141 20.08 8.93 -26.13
C ARG A 141 20.62 7.72 -26.90
N PRO A 142 19.78 6.86 -27.49
CA PRO A 142 20.27 5.80 -28.36
C PRO A 142 21.06 6.43 -29.51
N ASP A 143 22.21 5.85 -29.84
CA ASP A 143 23.01 6.26 -30.99
C ASP A 143 22.14 6.12 -32.25
N VAL A 144 21.61 7.24 -32.71
CA VAL A 144 21.00 7.32 -34.03
C VAL A 144 22.16 7.26 -35.00
N ALA A 145 22.37 6.08 -35.61
CA ALA A 145 23.29 5.96 -36.72
C ALA A 145 22.93 7.02 -37.76
N ALA A 146 23.85 7.93 -38.05
CA ALA A 146 23.66 8.92 -39.09
C ALA A 146 23.36 8.19 -40.41
N PRO A 147 22.37 8.62 -41.21
CA PRO A 147 22.18 8.05 -42.53
C PRO A 147 23.47 8.27 -43.33
N ALA A 148 24.02 7.19 -43.88
CA ALA A 148 25.08 7.29 -44.87
C ALA A 148 24.47 7.89 -46.14
N GLY A 149 24.81 9.15 -46.44
CA GLY A 149 24.38 9.87 -47.64
C GLY A 149 24.84 11.31 -47.63
#